data_AF-A0A961VY92-F1
#
_entry.id   AF-A0A961VY92-F1
#
_cell.length_a   1.000
_cell.length_b   1.000
_cell.length_c   1.000
_cell.angle_alpha   90.00
_cell.angle_beta   90.00
_cell.angle_gamma   90.00
#
_symmetry.space_group_name_H-M   'P 1'
#
loop_
_entity.id
_entity.type
_entity.pdbx_description
1 polymer ?
#
loop_
_entity_poly.entity_id
_entity_poly.type
_entity_poly.pdbx_seq_one_letter_code
_entity_poly.pdbx_strand_id
1 'polypeptide(L)'
;MTDLVSASIVKPVVDAFLALRRLWKGRRGQLKPEEIVQLRLTWKPIFDEWLMQMRRKNIGRDVTVKDVRRLDEYPEVNEDIQGISPWFRAGLVATNDRGLLLLLDWVSLSDEALDFLQLQGIREDNAKETGNAALVGYVPFEQVVQFDKNGDDYSTRPSLYLHFDAKREGPYERIALCIRKEMKDCGAEWYSEICEIDEYRDACLKLGIELYWLKPPNEWGVWRVNRSAK
;
A
#
# COMPACT_ATOMS: atom_id res chain seq x y z
N MET A 1 -4.53 -40.86 45.11
CA MET A 1 -5.00 -40.84 43.70
C MET A 1 -5.52 -39.44 43.42
N THR A 2 -5.31 -38.95 42.21
CA THR A 2 -5.64 -37.61 41.66
C THR A 2 -4.74 -36.46 42.10
N ASP A 3 -3.60 -36.31 41.43
CA ASP A 3 -2.95 -35.00 41.18
C ASP A 3 -1.82 -35.18 40.16
N LEU A 4 -2.14 -35.55 38.91
CA LEU A 4 -1.11 -35.68 37.85
C LEU A 4 -1.64 -35.41 36.43
N VAL A 5 -2.74 -34.67 36.27
CA VAL A 5 -3.26 -34.30 34.95
C VAL A 5 -3.63 -32.82 34.94
N SER A 6 -2.63 -31.93 34.84
CA SER A 6 -2.94 -30.52 34.54
C SER A 6 -1.82 -29.73 33.86
N ALA A 7 -0.55 -30.13 34.00
CA ALA A 7 0.56 -29.30 33.47
C ALA A 7 1.02 -29.62 32.04
N SER A 8 0.72 -30.80 31.46
CA SER A 8 1.31 -31.21 30.17
C SER A 8 0.47 -30.89 28.92
N ILE A 9 -0.83 -30.59 29.08
CA ILE A 9 -1.74 -30.30 27.96
C ILE A 9 -1.97 -28.80 27.80
N VAL A 10 -1.76 -28.01 28.85
CA VAL A 10 -2.04 -26.55 28.84
C VAL A 10 -0.99 -25.77 28.06
N LYS A 11 0.31 -26.13 28.17
CA LYS A 11 1.39 -25.49 27.40
C LYS A 11 1.19 -25.55 25.87
N PRO A 12 0.98 -26.73 25.26
CA PRO A 12 0.85 -26.82 23.80
C PRO A 12 -0.40 -26.10 23.26
N VAL A 13 -1.50 -26.04 24.03
CA VAL A 13 -2.69 -25.30 23.64
C VAL A 13 -2.48 -23.79 23.74
N VAL A 14 -1.79 -23.31 24.77
CA VAL A 14 -1.44 -21.90 24.92
C VAL A 14 -0.41 -21.48 23.88
N ASP A 15 0.58 -22.31 23.58
CA ASP A 15 1.60 -22.06 22.55
C ASP A 15 1.00 -22.09 21.14
N ALA A 16 0.06 -23.02 20.87
CA ALA A 16 -0.72 -23.03 19.64
C ALA A 16 -1.61 -21.80 19.52
N PHE A 17 -2.26 -21.36 20.61
CA PHE A 17 -3.08 -20.15 20.64
C PHE A 17 -2.23 -18.88 20.46
N LEU A 18 -1.02 -18.84 21.01
CA LEU A 18 -0.05 -17.74 20.81
C LEU A 18 0.54 -17.76 19.40
N ALA A 19 0.77 -18.93 18.80
CA ALA A 19 1.17 -19.07 17.41
C ALA A 19 0.04 -18.65 16.44
N LEU A 20 -1.19 -19.06 16.71
CA LEU A 20 -2.39 -18.65 15.98
C LEU A 20 -2.63 -17.13 16.11
N ARG A 21 -2.44 -16.58 17.30
CA ARG A 21 -2.51 -15.14 17.58
C ARG A 21 -1.34 -14.36 16.92
N ARG A 22 -0.16 -14.98 16.77
CA ARG A 22 0.96 -14.42 16.00
C ARG A 22 0.71 -14.40 14.50
N LEU A 23 -0.05 -15.37 14.00
CA LEU A 23 -0.55 -15.41 12.62
C LEU A 23 -1.66 -14.37 12.37
N TRP A 24 -2.42 -13.98 13.41
CA TRP A 24 -3.58 -13.08 13.30
C TRP A 24 -3.33 -11.61 13.68
N LYS A 25 -2.24 -11.29 14.39
CA LYS A 25 -1.82 -9.90 14.63
C LYS A 25 -0.63 -9.57 13.72
N GLY A 26 -0.87 -8.74 12.70
CA GLY A 26 0.19 -8.21 11.84
C GLY A 26 1.41 -7.73 12.63
N ARG A 27 2.60 -7.90 12.06
CA ARG A 27 3.91 -7.74 12.72
C ARG A 27 4.09 -6.42 13.45
N ARG A 28 3.37 -5.37 13.06
CA ARG A 28 3.39 -4.07 13.73
C ARG A 28 3.09 -4.12 15.23
N GLY A 29 2.28 -5.07 15.68
CA GLY A 29 2.00 -5.28 17.11
C GLY A 29 3.06 -6.10 17.85
N GLN A 30 4.10 -6.59 17.16
CA GLN A 30 5.10 -7.51 17.68
C GLN A 30 6.53 -6.96 17.65
N LEU A 31 6.80 -5.93 16.84
CA LEU A 31 8.13 -5.30 16.74
C LEU A 31 8.36 -4.32 17.90
N LYS A 32 9.57 -4.34 18.45
CA LYS A 32 10.02 -3.35 19.42
C LYS A 32 10.32 -2.01 18.73
N PRO A 33 10.23 -0.87 19.44
CA PRO A 33 10.57 0.43 18.88
C PRO A 33 11.97 0.49 18.26
N GLU A 34 12.95 -0.19 18.84
CA GLU A 34 14.32 -0.23 18.32
C GLU A 34 14.38 -0.97 16.97
N GLU A 35 13.65 -2.07 16.83
CA GLU A 35 13.58 -2.86 15.58
C GLU A 35 12.91 -2.05 14.47
N ILE A 36 11.87 -1.30 14.81
CA ILE A 36 11.22 -0.36 13.89
C ILE A 36 12.24 0.65 13.35
N VAL A 37 13.01 1.28 14.24
CA VAL A 37 14.02 2.26 13.83
C VAL A 37 15.09 1.62 12.94
N GLN A 38 15.56 0.42 13.29
CA GLN A 38 16.56 -0.29 12.49
C GLN A 38 16.06 -0.62 11.08
N LEU A 39 14.81 -1.07 10.94
CA LEU A 39 14.22 -1.36 9.62
C LEU A 39 14.15 -0.09 8.76
N ARG A 40 13.80 1.06 9.36
CA ARG A 40 13.73 2.34 8.64
C ARG A 40 15.11 2.82 8.21
N LEU A 41 16.10 2.76 9.10
CA LEU A 41 17.49 3.11 8.79
C LEU A 41 18.09 2.19 7.72
N THR A 42 17.63 0.94 7.65
CA THR A 42 18.06 -0.02 6.64
C THR A 42 17.43 0.27 5.28
N TRP A 43 16.09 0.35 5.23
CA TRP A 43 15.36 0.40 3.96
C TRP A 43 15.36 1.77 3.31
N LYS A 44 15.19 2.85 4.09
CA LYS A 44 15.09 4.21 3.55
C LYS A 44 16.25 4.58 2.61
N PRO A 45 17.54 4.44 2.98
CA PRO A 45 18.62 4.81 2.07
C PRO A 45 18.64 3.98 0.79
N ILE A 46 18.30 2.69 0.86
CA ILE A 46 18.27 1.80 -0.31
C ILE A 46 17.25 2.28 -1.35
N PHE A 47 16.04 2.62 -0.89
CA PHE A 47 14.98 3.10 -1.78
C PHE A 47 15.21 4.53 -2.25
N ASP A 48 15.72 5.41 -1.39
CA ASP A 48 16.04 6.79 -1.77
C ASP A 48 17.12 6.83 -2.85
N GLU A 49 18.17 6.02 -2.69
CA GLU A 49 19.21 5.89 -3.70
C GLU A 49 18.65 5.33 -5.01
N TRP A 50 17.85 4.26 -4.94
CA TRP A 50 17.25 3.66 -6.13
C TRP A 50 16.33 4.64 -6.87
N LEU A 51 15.47 5.36 -6.15
CA LEU A 51 14.60 6.40 -6.72
C LEU A 51 15.39 7.53 -7.36
N MET A 52 16.45 8.00 -6.70
CA MET A 52 17.34 9.01 -7.25
C MET A 52 17.99 8.52 -8.55
N GLN A 53 18.44 7.27 -8.61
CA GLN A 53 18.99 6.67 -9.82
C GLN A 53 17.95 6.58 -10.95
N MET A 54 16.72 6.15 -10.65
CA MET A 54 15.64 6.09 -11.64
C MET A 54 15.28 7.46 -12.20
N ARG A 55 15.24 8.50 -11.34
CA ARG A 55 15.02 9.90 -11.75
C ARG A 55 16.14 10.39 -12.67
N ARG A 56 17.40 10.17 -12.31
CA ARG A 56 18.56 10.57 -13.13
C ARG A 56 18.56 9.91 -14.51
N LYS A 57 18.10 8.65 -14.59
CA LYS A 57 18.03 7.89 -15.85
C LYS A 57 16.73 8.13 -16.63
N ASN A 58 15.76 8.85 -16.07
CA ASN A 58 14.42 9.03 -16.60
C ASN A 58 13.72 7.70 -16.95
N ILE A 59 13.85 6.69 -16.07
CA ILE A 59 13.25 5.36 -16.24
C ILE A 59 11.98 5.28 -15.38
N GLY A 60 11.01 4.48 -15.85
CA GLY A 60 9.79 4.16 -15.10
C GLY A 60 10.12 3.59 -13.71
N ARG A 61 9.23 3.88 -12.76
CA ARG A 61 9.38 3.51 -11.33
C ARG A 61 8.45 2.36 -10.95
N ASP A 62 8.01 1.58 -11.92
CA ASP A 62 7.06 0.50 -11.71
C ASP A 62 7.74 -0.68 -11.02
N VAL A 63 7.10 -1.23 -9.99
CA VAL A 63 7.55 -2.39 -9.23
C VAL A 63 6.46 -3.45 -9.20
N THR A 64 6.87 -4.72 -9.15
CA THR A 64 6.00 -5.86 -8.91
C THR A 64 5.93 -6.09 -7.40
N VAL A 65 4.79 -5.81 -6.78
CA VAL A 65 4.56 -6.02 -5.35
C VAL A 65 4.05 -7.44 -5.14
N LYS A 66 4.61 -8.17 -4.17
CA LYS A 66 4.27 -9.56 -3.88
C LYS A 66 4.06 -9.79 -2.38
N ASP A 67 3.03 -10.54 -2.01
CA ASP A 67 2.81 -11.03 -0.65
C ASP A 67 3.69 -12.25 -0.39
N VAL A 68 4.59 -12.15 0.59
CA VAL A 68 5.51 -13.24 0.93
C VAL A 68 4.80 -14.51 1.43
N ARG A 69 3.55 -14.42 1.90
CA ARG A 69 2.78 -15.59 2.35
C ARG A 69 2.16 -16.38 1.20
N ARG A 70 2.03 -15.76 0.04
CA ARG A 70 1.31 -16.27 -1.13
C ARG A 70 2.20 -16.28 -2.37
N LEU A 71 3.51 -16.49 -2.19
CA LEU A 71 4.47 -16.48 -3.29
C LEU A 71 4.24 -17.60 -4.30
N ASP A 72 3.75 -18.75 -3.85
CA ASP A 72 3.43 -19.89 -4.71
C ASP A 72 2.25 -19.61 -5.66
N GLU A 73 1.48 -18.54 -5.41
CA GLU A 73 0.39 -18.11 -6.29
C GLU A 73 0.91 -17.26 -7.46
N TYR A 74 2.15 -16.74 -7.42
CA TYR A 74 2.76 -15.99 -8.51
C TYR A 74 3.39 -16.92 -9.57
N PRO A 75 3.23 -16.67 -10.88
CA PRO A 75 2.66 -15.47 -11.52
C PRO A 75 1.17 -15.57 -11.84
N GLU A 76 0.50 -16.65 -11.44
CA GLU A 76 -0.90 -16.87 -11.74
C GLU A 76 -1.77 -15.91 -10.89
N VAL A 77 -3.01 -15.70 -11.33
CA VAL A 77 -4.00 -14.94 -10.57
C VAL A 77 -5.29 -15.71 -10.60
N ASN A 78 -5.81 -16.07 -9.44
CA ASN A 78 -7.14 -16.61 -9.34
C ASN A 78 -8.14 -15.44 -9.28
N GLU A 79 -8.85 -15.22 -10.39
CA GLU A 79 -9.82 -14.13 -10.54
C GLU A 79 -11.07 -14.32 -9.67
N ASP A 80 -11.32 -15.56 -9.20
CA ASP A 80 -12.49 -15.89 -8.38
C ASP A 80 -12.28 -15.55 -6.89
N ILE A 81 -11.06 -15.19 -6.48
CA ILE A 81 -10.75 -14.85 -5.09
C ILE A 81 -11.10 -13.38 -4.83
N GLN A 82 -12.05 -13.17 -3.92
CA GLN A 82 -12.31 -11.86 -3.36
C GLN A 82 -11.15 -11.44 -2.44
N GLY A 83 -10.56 -10.27 -2.67
CA GLY A 83 -9.46 -9.79 -1.85
C GLY A 83 -8.44 -8.96 -2.62
N ILE A 84 -7.37 -8.61 -1.93
CA ILE A 84 -6.16 -8.08 -2.56
C ILE A 84 -5.38 -9.24 -3.17
N SER A 85 -5.08 -9.12 -4.46
CA SER A 85 -4.27 -10.08 -5.22
C SER A 85 -2.96 -10.41 -4.48
N PRO A 86 -2.47 -11.66 -4.53
CA PRO A 86 -1.18 -12.06 -3.96
C PRO A 86 -0.01 -11.25 -4.55
N TRP A 87 -0.19 -10.67 -5.74
CA TRP A 87 0.77 -9.76 -6.34
C TRP A 87 0.07 -8.72 -7.23
N PHE A 88 0.68 -7.56 -7.42
CA PHE A 88 0.18 -6.53 -8.33
C PHE A 88 1.31 -5.58 -8.77
N ARG A 89 1.03 -4.75 -9.78
CA ARG A 89 1.95 -3.71 -10.24
C ARG A 89 1.58 -2.38 -9.58
N ALA A 90 2.59 -1.64 -9.15
CA ALA A 90 2.43 -0.28 -8.62
C ALA A 90 3.63 0.58 -8.97
N GLY A 91 3.46 1.90 -8.99
CA GLY A 91 4.59 2.83 -9.14
C GLY A 91 5.20 3.15 -7.78
N LEU A 92 6.49 2.87 -7.55
CA LEU A 92 7.19 3.34 -6.35
C LEU A 92 7.60 4.81 -6.56
N VAL A 93 6.84 5.76 -6.04
CA VAL A 93 6.98 7.18 -6.44
C VAL A 93 7.87 8.00 -5.52
N ALA A 94 7.89 7.65 -4.23
CA ALA A 94 8.66 8.34 -3.19
C ALA A 94 8.85 7.44 -1.96
N THR A 95 9.69 7.89 -1.02
CA THR A 95 9.69 7.41 0.36
C THR A 95 9.37 8.57 1.31
N ASN A 96 9.01 8.25 2.54
CA ASN A 96 8.97 9.18 3.66
C ASN A 96 9.68 8.55 4.88
N ASP A 97 9.59 9.18 6.04
CA ASP A 97 10.26 8.70 7.26
C ASP A 97 9.68 7.38 7.81
N ARG A 98 8.48 7.00 7.37
CA ARG A 98 7.76 5.80 7.83
C ARG A 98 7.80 4.66 6.83
N GLY A 99 7.96 4.93 5.54
CA GLY A 99 7.78 3.92 4.51
C GLY A 99 7.84 4.41 3.07
N LEU A 100 7.27 3.59 2.21
CA LEU A 100 7.18 3.76 0.77
C LEU A 100 5.84 4.38 0.37
N LEU A 101 5.85 5.18 -0.69
CA LEU A 101 4.65 5.67 -1.35
C LEU A 101 4.49 4.89 -2.66
N LEU A 102 3.45 4.06 -2.74
CA LEU A 102 3.09 3.31 -3.93
C LEU A 102 1.92 3.99 -4.64
N LEU A 103 2.14 4.47 -5.86
CA LEU A 103 1.11 4.90 -6.78
C LEU A 103 0.34 3.68 -7.29
N LEU A 104 -0.93 3.61 -6.91
CA LEU A 104 -1.83 2.51 -7.23
C LEU A 104 -2.62 2.83 -8.51
N ASP A 105 -3.12 4.05 -8.62
CA ASP A 105 -3.82 4.52 -9.82
C ASP A 105 -3.84 6.06 -9.91
N TRP A 106 -4.29 6.57 -11.05
CA TRP A 106 -4.70 7.95 -11.25
C TRP A 106 -6.21 8.02 -11.35
N VAL A 107 -6.81 8.92 -10.57
CA VAL A 107 -8.26 8.99 -10.40
C VAL A 107 -8.76 10.40 -10.64
N SER A 108 -9.90 10.52 -11.31
CA SER A 108 -10.55 11.81 -11.52
C SER A 108 -11.40 12.16 -10.30
N LEU A 109 -11.29 13.41 -9.86
CA LEU A 109 -11.99 13.91 -8.68
C LEU A 109 -13.22 14.74 -9.10
N SER A 110 -14.28 14.68 -8.29
CA SER A 110 -15.44 15.54 -8.41
C SER A 110 -15.19 16.83 -7.63
N ASP A 111 -15.42 17.97 -8.28
CA ASP A 111 -15.28 19.28 -7.65
C ASP A 111 -16.26 19.44 -6.48
N GLU A 112 -17.48 18.90 -6.61
CA GLU A 112 -18.50 18.93 -5.56
C GLU A 112 -18.07 18.16 -4.30
N ALA A 113 -17.45 16.99 -4.47
CA ALA A 113 -16.92 16.21 -3.36
C ALA A 113 -15.73 16.92 -2.67
N LEU A 114 -14.87 17.55 -3.46
CA LEU A 114 -13.75 18.32 -2.94
C LEU A 114 -14.19 19.57 -2.16
N ASP A 115 -15.21 20.27 -2.66
CA ASP A 115 -15.84 21.41 -2.00
C ASP A 115 -16.48 21.02 -0.67
N PHE A 116 -17.17 19.88 -0.66
CA PHE A 116 -17.75 19.36 0.58
C PHE A 116 -16.67 19.09 1.63
N LEU A 117 -15.55 18.46 1.26
CA LEU A 117 -14.44 18.21 2.18
C LEU A 117 -13.80 19.51 2.70
N GLN A 118 -13.67 20.53 1.85
CA GLN A 118 -13.16 21.84 2.25
C GLN A 118 -14.10 22.54 3.24
N LEU A 119 -15.41 22.50 2.99
CA LEU A 119 -16.42 23.04 3.90
C LEU A 119 -16.44 22.34 5.26
N GLN A 120 -16.07 21.06 5.30
CA GLN A 120 -15.89 20.31 6.55
C GLN A 120 -14.54 20.60 7.25
N GLY A 121 -13.68 21.44 6.67
CA GLY A 121 -12.35 21.73 7.21
C GLY A 121 -11.36 20.56 7.12
N ILE A 122 -11.67 19.56 6.28
CA ILE A 122 -10.83 18.36 6.10
C ILE A 122 -9.66 18.66 5.14
N ARG A 123 -9.73 19.77 4.38
CA ARG A 123 -8.76 20.06 3.31
C ARG A 123 -8.52 21.56 3.10
N GLU A 124 -7.31 21.93 2.67
CA GLU A 124 -6.93 23.24 2.12
C GLU A 124 -7.00 23.33 0.57
N ASP A 125 -7.17 24.54 0.02
CA ASP A 125 -7.76 24.92 -1.29
C ASP A 125 -7.08 24.41 -2.60
N ASN A 126 -6.07 23.54 -2.56
CA ASN A 126 -5.10 23.42 -3.67
C ASN A 126 -5.30 22.29 -4.72
N ALA A 127 -6.40 21.52 -4.69
CA ALA A 127 -6.60 20.36 -5.61
C ALA A 127 -7.61 20.56 -6.75
N LYS A 128 -8.34 21.67 -6.80
CA LYS A 128 -9.29 21.92 -7.91
C LYS A 128 -8.58 22.11 -9.25
N GLU A 129 -7.35 22.61 -9.24
CA GLU A 129 -6.62 22.96 -10.47
C GLU A 129 -6.17 21.74 -11.30
N THR A 130 -6.12 20.54 -10.72
CA THR A 130 -5.54 19.37 -11.40
C THR A 130 -6.57 18.40 -12.00
N GLY A 131 -7.81 18.37 -11.48
CA GLY A 131 -8.89 17.45 -11.90
C GLY A 131 -8.62 15.95 -11.69
N ASN A 132 -7.36 15.55 -11.55
CA ASN A 132 -6.90 14.19 -11.30
C ASN A 132 -5.98 14.15 -10.08
N ALA A 133 -6.10 13.09 -9.28
CA ALA A 133 -5.21 12.79 -8.17
C ALA A 133 -4.57 11.41 -8.32
N ALA A 134 -3.40 11.26 -7.73
CA ALA A 134 -2.75 9.98 -7.51
C ALA A 134 -3.38 9.28 -6.32
N LEU A 135 -3.82 8.03 -6.50
CA LEU A 135 -4.19 7.14 -5.41
C LEU A 135 -2.90 6.50 -4.87
N VAL A 136 -2.50 6.89 -3.66
CA VAL A 136 -1.21 6.50 -3.08
C VAL A 136 -1.42 5.63 -1.85
N GLY A 137 -0.88 4.42 -1.89
CA GLY A 137 -0.77 3.52 -0.75
C GLY A 137 0.51 3.79 0.05
N TYR A 138 0.36 4.04 1.34
CA TYR A 138 1.48 4.23 2.27
C TYR A 138 1.87 2.88 2.86
N VAL A 139 2.99 2.33 2.40
CA VAL A 139 3.52 1.03 2.85
C VAL A 139 4.60 1.27 3.89
N PRO A 140 4.40 0.89 5.17
CA PRO A 140 5.43 1.03 6.19
C PRO A 140 6.69 0.22 5.88
N PHE A 141 7.87 0.71 6.26
CA PHE A 141 9.12 -0.05 6.07
C PHE A 141 9.11 -1.39 6.82
N GLU A 142 8.33 -1.50 7.88
CA GLU A 142 8.14 -2.72 8.66
C GLU A 142 7.46 -3.84 7.85
N GLN A 143 6.79 -3.50 6.75
CA GLN A 143 6.19 -4.47 5.83
C GLN A 143 7.19 -5.02 4.81
N VAL A 144 8.33 -4.35 4.60
CA VAL A 144 9.31 -4.72 3.58
C VAL A 144 10.15 -5.89 4.04
N VAL A 145 10.11 -6.98 3.27
CA VAL A 145 10.93 -8.17 3.48
C VAL A 145 12.17 -8.13 2.60
N GLN A 146 11.97 -7.83 1.31
CA GLN A 146 13.04 -7.80 0.32
C GLN A 146 12.70 -6.88 -0.84
N PHE A 147 13.73 -6.29 -1.43
CA PHE A 147 13.64 -5.55 -2.68
C PHE A 147 14.67 -6.06 -3.68
N ASP A 148 14.19 -6.68 -4.75
CA ASP A 148 15.02 -7.11 -5.87
C ASP A 148 14.95 -6.08 -7.00
N LYS A 149 16.08 -5.45 -7.32
CA LYS A 149 16.16 -4.41 -8.34
C LYS A 149 16.08 -4.96 -9.76
N ASN A 150 16.37 -6.24 -9.96
CA ASN A 150 16.51 -6.84 -11.29
C ASN A 150 15.21 -7.56 -11.73
N GLY A 151 14.27 -7.75 -10.81
CA GLY A 151 13.07 -8.52 -11.06
C GLY A 151 13.31 -10.01 -10.93
N ASP A 152 12.60 -10.81 -11.72
CA ASP A 152 12.65 -12.26 -11.70
C ASP A 152 12.34 -12.85 -13.09
N ASP A 153 12.24 -14.18 -13.17
CA ASP A 153 12.03 -14.93 -14.41
C ASP A 153 10.72 -14.56 -15.14
N TYR A 154 9.74 -13.99 -14.43
CA TYR A 154 8.42 -13.65 -14.98
C TYR A 154 8.24 -12.14 -15.19
N SER A 155 9.04 -11.30 -14.52
CA SER A 155 8.96 -9.85 -14.63
C SER A 155 10.35 -9.22 -14.58
N THR A 156 10.71 -8.49 -15.63
CA THR A 156 11.94 -7.68 -15.68
C THR A 156 11.88 -6.40 -14.84
N ARG A 157 10.74 -6.14 -14.19
CA ARG A 157 10.57 -5.01 -13.28
C ARG A 157 11.08 -5.39 -11.89
N PRO A 158 11.63 -4.44 -11.12
CA PRO A 158 11.99 -4.69 -9.74
C PRO A 158 10.84 -5.33 -8.95
N SER A 159 11.17 -6.30 -8.10
CA SER A 159 10.22 -7.04 -7.27
C SER A 159 10.33 -6.60 -5.82
N LEU A 160 9.20 -6.23 -5.23
CA LEU A 160 9.06 -5.79 -3.85
C LEU A 160 8.27 -6.84 -3.07
N TYR A 161 8.93 -7.50 -2.14
CA TYR A 161 8.37 -8.55 -1.30
C TYR A 161 7.90 -7.94 0.02
N LEU A 162 6.60 -7.99 0.26
CA LEU A 162 5.95 -7.37 1.42
C LEU A 162 5.14 -8.38 2.22
N HIS A 163 4.91 -8.07 3.49
CA HIS A 163 3.82 -8.65 4.25
C HIS A 163 2.52 -7.89 3.96
N PHE A 164 1.43 -8.63 3.78
CA PHE A 164 0.07 -8.06 3.58
C PHE A 164 -0.74 -8.25 4.87
N ASP A 165 -0.20 -7.76 5.97
CA ASP A 165 -0.75 -7.94 7.31
C ASP A 165 -1.28 -6.65 7.95
N ALA A 166 -1.29 -5.55 7.18
CA ALA A 166 -1.80 -4.28 7.62
C ALA A 166 -3.34 -4.25 7.55
N LYS A 167 -3.92 -3.06 7.73
CA LYS A 167 -5.38 -2.91 7.66
C LYS A 167 -5.89 -3.45 6.31
N ARG A 168 -7.03 -4.15 6.35
CA ARG A 168 -7.72 -4.69 5.16
C ARG A 168 -6.90 -5.71 4.37
N GLU A 169 -6.01 -6.45 5.05
CA GLU A 169 -5.21 -7.54 4.46
C GLU A 169 -4.32 -7.10 3.29
N GLY A 170 -3.94 -5.82 3.28
CA GLY A 170 -3.01 -5.24 2.31
C GLY A 170 -1.68 -4.86 2.95
N PRO A 171 -0.73 -4.36 2.15
CA PRO A 171 0.54 -3.83 2.66
C PRO A 171 0.44 -2.39 3.20
N TYR A 172 -0.73 -1.77 3.10
CA TYR A 172 -0.91 -0.33 3.35
C TYR A 172 -1.31 -0.03 4.79
N GLU A 173 -0.66 0.96 5.42
CA GLU A 173 -1.16 1.58 6.65
C GLU A 173 -2.44 2.39 6.39
N ARG A 174 -2.44 3.10 5.26
CA ARG A 174 -3.53 3.92 4.76
C ARG A 174 -3.36 4.18 3.26
N ILE A 175 -4.44 4.60 2.62
CA ILE A 175 -4.47 5.01 1.22
C ILE A 175 -5.04 6.43 1.16
N ALA A 176 -4.37 7.30 0.44
CA ALA A 176 -4.76 8.70 0.33
C ALA A 176 -4.76 9.16 -1.13
N LEU A 177 -5.53 10.22 -1.38
CA LEU A 177 -5.50 10.96 -2.64
C LEU A 177 -4.42 12.03 -2.54
N CYS A 178 -3.54 12.08 -3.53
CA CYS A 178 -2.41 13.00 -3.55
C CYS A 178 -2.33 13.75 -4.87
N ILE A 179 -1.90 15.01 -4.81
CA ILE A 179 -1.50 15.79 -5.99
C ILE A 179 -0.01 15.58 -6.22
N ARG A 180 0.37 15.22 -7.44
CA ARG A 180 1.77 15.24 -7.86
C ARG A 180 2.19 16.68 -8.12
N LYS A 181 3.23 17.13 -7.43
CA LYS A 181 3.88 18.42 -7.61
C LYS A 181 5.31 18.19 -8.10
N GLU A 182 5.81 19.10 -8.91
CA GLU A 182 7.17 19.03 -9.47
C GLU A 182 7.95 20.30 -9.10
N MET A 183 9.21 20.13 -8.71
CA MET A 183 10.08 21.25 -8.36
C MET A 183 10.59 21.84 -9.65
N LYS A 184 10.22 23.09 -9.93
CA LYS A 184 10.61 23.80 -11.16
C LYS A 184 12.12 23.77 -11.42
N ASP A 185 12.93 23.77 -10.36
CA ASP A 185 14.38 23.94 -10.47
C ASP A 185 15.15 22.62 -10.65
N CYS A 186 14.59 21.48 -10.25
CA CYS A 186 15.31 20.20 -10.24
C CYS A 186 14.51 19.00 -10.76
N GLY A 187 13.26 19.22 -11.20
CA GLY A 187 12.36 18.15 -11.67
C GLY A 187 12.01 17.13 -10.58
N ALA A 188 12.32 17.43 -9.31
CA ALA A 188 11.99 16.55 -8.20
C ALA A 188 10.49 16.54 -7.98
N GLU A 189 9.87 15.37 -8.14
CA GLU A 189 8.47 15.17 -7.83
C GLU A 189 8.27 14.89 -6.34
N TRP A 190 7.23 15.47 -5.77
CA TRP A 190 6.67 15.10 -4.47
C TRP A 190 5.15 15.01 -4.55
N TYR A 191 4.56 14.28 -3.60
CA TYR A 191 3.14 14.02 -3.55
C TYR A 191 2.56 14.74 -2.33
N SER A 192 1.67 15.68 -2.58
CA SER A 192 0.96 16.45 -1.55
C SER A 192 -0.37 15.77 -1.29
N GLU A 193 -0.59 15.32 -0.07
CA GLU A 193 -1.85 14.70 0.33
C GLU A 193 -3.02 15.70 0.26
N ILE A 194 -4.18 15.19 -0.16
CA ILE A 194 -5.46 15.91 -0.21
C ILE A 194 -6.33 15.45 0.96
N CYS A 195 -6.59 14.15 1.05
CA CYS A 195 -7.41 13.49 2.06
C CYS A 195 -7.21 11.97 2.00
N GLU A 196 -7.66 11.24 3.02
CA GLU A 196 -7.73 9.79 2.94
C GLU A 196 -8.85 9.32 2.01
N ILE A 197 -8.67 8.15 1.41
CA ILE A 197 -9.63 7.63 0.41
C ILE A 197 -11.02 7.38 1.00
N ASP A 198 -11.07 6.97 2.27
CA ASP A 198 -12.33 6.71 2.97
C ASP A 198 -13.11 8.00 3.21
N GLU A 199 -12.43 9.12 3.52
CA GLU A 199 -13.05 10.43 3.70
C GLU A 199 -13.68 10.94 2.40
N TYR A 200 -12.95 10.80 1.28
CA TYR A 200 -13.46 11.14 -0.05
C TYR A 200 -14.66 10.28 -0.44
N ARG A 201 -14.60 8.97 -0.16
CA ARG A 201 -15.73 8.07 -0.40
C ARG A 201 -16.97 8.52 0.37
N ASP A 202 -16.82 8.82 1.65
CA ASP A 202 -17.92 9.25 2.51
C ASP A 202 -18.52 10.58 2.02
N ALA A 203 -17.70 11.51 1.53
CA ALA A 203 -18.17 12.74 0.90
C ALA A 203 -19.00 12.45 -0.37
N CYS A 204 -18.50 11.63 -1.28
CA CYS A 204 -19.22 11.26 -2.50
C CYS A 204 -20.56 10.56 -2.19
N LEU A 205 -20.57 9.64 -1.23
CA LEU A 205 -21.79 8.94 -0.80
C LEU A 205 -22.85 9.91 -0.26
N LYS A 206 -22.43 10.88 0.56
CA LYS A 206 -23.34 11.91 1.11
C LYS A 206 -23.93 12.82 0.02
N LEU A 207 -23.19 13.04 -1.06
CA LEU A 207 -23.60 13.87 -2.19
C LEU A 207 -24.31 13.08 -3.30
N GLY A 208 -24.44 11.76 -3.18
CA GLY A 208 -25.03 10.91 -4.22
C GLY A 208 -24.18 10.81 -5.49
N ILE A 209 -22.85 10.99 -5.38
CA ILE A 209 -21.91 10.90 -6.50
C ILE A 209 -21.49 9.45 -6.69
N GLU A 210 -21.70 8.91 -7.89
CA GLU A 210 -21.25 7.56 -8.24
C GLU A 210 -19.73 7.51 -8.44
N LEU A 211 -19.09 6.53 -7.80
CA LEU A 211 -17.66 6.30 -7.88
C LEU A 211 -17.35 5.08 -8.75
N TYR A 212 -17.28 5.29 -10.07
CA TYR A 212 -17.03 4.20 -11.03
C TYR A 212 -15.66 3.53 -10.91
N TRP A 213 -14.68 4.20 -10.29
CA TRP A 213 -13.32 3.70 -10.08
C TRP A 213 -13.05 3.25 -8.64
N LEU A 214 -13.97 3.48 -7.71
CA LEU A 214 -13.79 3.17 -6.29
C LEU A 214 -14.46 1.86 -5.92
N LYS A 215 -13.82 0.74 -6.24
CA LYS A 215 -14.23 -0.56 -5.69
C LYS A 215 -13.92 -0.63 -4.19
N PRO A 216 -14.68 -1.39 -3.39
CA PRO A 216 -14.51 -1.41 -1.94
C PRO A 216 -13.09 -1.87 -1.51
N PRO A 217 -12.67 -1.54 -0.28
CA PRO A 217 -11.31 -1.72 0.21
C PRO A 217 -10.73 -3.15 0.14
N ASN A 218 -11.61 -4.15 0.07
CA ASN A 218 -11.28 -5.56 -0.07
C ASN A 218 -11.14 -6.02 -1.52
N GLU A 219 -11.29 -5.13 -2.51
CA GLU A 219 -11.18 -5.44 -3.94
C GLU A 219 -10.00 -4.70 -4.61
N TRP A 220 -9.14 -4.01 -3.85
CA TRP A 220 -7.93 -3.37 -4.38
C TRP A 220 -6.80 -4.38 -4.62
N GLY A 221 -7.06 -5.40 -5.42
CA GLY A 221 -6.08 -6.01 -6.30
C GLY A 221 -6.21 -5.32 -7.65
N VAL A 222 -5.17 -4.65 -8.12
CA VAL A 222 -5.18 -3.91 -9.39
C VAL A 222 -5.75 -4.76 -10.53
N TRP A 223 -6.96 -4.43 -11.00
CA TRP A 223 -7.48 -4.81 -12.31
C TRP A 223 -7.68 -3.55 -13.15
N ARG A 224 -6.76 -3.28 -14.07
CA ARG A 224 -7.11 -2.66 -15.34
C ARG A 224 -7.06 -3.74 -16.43
N VAL A 225 -8.20 -4.34 -16.74
CA VAL A 225 -8.48 -4.87 -18.08
C VAL A 225 -9.86 -4.40 -18.50
N ASN A 226 -9.91 -3.21 -19.10
CA ASN A 226 -10.72 -2.94 -20.29
C ASN A 226 -10.41 -1.52 -20.79
N ARG A 227 -9.45 -1.41 -21.72
CA ARG A 227 -9.67 -0.49 -22.83
C ARG A 227 -10.21 -1.35 -23.95
N SER A 228 -11.49 -1.12 -24.20
CA SER A 228 -12.29 -1.58 -25.31
C SER A 228 -11.45 -1.85 -26.55
N ALA A 229 -11.65 -3.04 -27.12
CA ALA A 229 -11.56 -3.22 -28.55
C ALA A 229 -12.32 -2.09 -29.26
N LYS A 230 -11.59 -1.29 -30.03
CA LYS A 230 -11.92 -0.88 -31.39
C LYS A 230 -10.65 -0.38 -32.07
#